data_AF-A0A090ANL2-F1
#
_entry.id   AF-A0A090ANL2-F1
#
_cell.length_a   1.000
_cell.length_b   1.000
_cell.length_c   1.000
_cell.angle_alpha   90.00
_cell.angle_beta   90.00
_cell.angle_gamma   90.00
#
_symmetry.space_group_name_H-M   'P 1'
#
loop_
_entity.id
_entity.type
_entity.pdbx_description
1 polymer ?
#
loop_
_entity_poly.entity_id
_entity_poly.type
_entity_poly.pdbx_seq_one_letter_code
_entity_poly.pdbx_strand_id
1 'polypeptide(L)'
;MEKNYKSIGLSGDFEILIGSSKACNIRLTPTEVPSITPKQAILKRVRDRLFIKDLTSKEGIFINDHRLPKKKWVEIIPIPSQPNEIKFGQTPIGIDAQLFRGRSRVGIATTPLYYSIAGKLICNGAYLQAQPGTITAIMGAAGCGKSTLLDLVSGYRLPDRGQVWVNKHHEFIPVHQQYGQVREWLGYLPQDDVMIPELTVYQSLDYCLRLQFIHLGTEIREHLIRQTAQSLGFQEEQRLEKFLHTVIGSVQAGIRGLSGGERKRANLAHELIAMPLILLLDEPTSGLSSVDADNIMELLQRLTKQQELTTIITIHQPSRDTFHRFDNLLLMNQEGSLTYYGPSQQATSYFQKITATEARDRNPAEYLLEILTDSDYNQKITHAFIQDRSKPEFAEFIAPLPESPQYSVAAPVI
;
A
#
# COMPACT_ATOMS: atom_id res chain seq x y z
N MET A 1 11.44 -12.87 -40.64
CA MET A 1 10.13 -12.19 -40.59
C MET A 1 10.28 -11.03 -39.63
N GLU A 2 10.32 -9.80 -40.14
CA GLU A 2 10.32 -8.61 -39.30
C GLU A 2 9.02 -8.61 -38.47
N LYS A 3 9.15 -8.64 -37.14
CA LYS A 3 7.99 -8.48 -36.25
C LYS A 3 7.47 -7.05 -36.46
N ASN A 4 6.20 -6.91 -36.85
CA ASN A 4 5.53 -5.61 -36.88
C ASN A 4 5.42 -5.07 -35.44
N TYR A 5 6.35 -4.20 -35.04
CA TYR A 5 6.33 -3.52 -33.76
C TYR A 5 5.44 -2.27 -33.86
N LYS A 6 4.14 -2.42 -33.65
CA LYS A 6 3.27 -1.32 -33.21
C LYS A 6 3.16 -1.40 -31.70
N SER A 7 4.06 -0.71 -30.99
CA SER A 7 4.04 -0.64 -29.54
C SER A 7 2.90 0.25 -29.05
N ILE A 8 2.36 -0.09 -27.90
CA ILE A 8 1.35 0.68 -27.19
C ILE A 8 2.10 1.33 -26.02
N GLY A 9 2.51 2.59 -26.17
CA GLY A 9 3.25 3.32 -25.14
C GLY A 9 2.39 4.44 -24.55
N LEU A 10 1.55 4.13 -23.55
CA LEU A 10 0.74 5.12 -22.84
C LEU A 10 0.96 5.02 -21.33
N SER A 11 1.08 6.16 -20.66
CA SER A 11 1.14 6.27 -19.20
C SER A 11 -0.24 6.49 -18.60
N GLY A 12 -0.55 5.83 -17.48
CA GLY A 12 -1.81 5.99 -16.74
C GLY A 12 -2.93 5.06 -17.22
N ASP A 13 -4.13 5.28 -16.68
CA ASP A 13 -5.33 4.51 -17.04
C ASP A 13 -5.80 4.87 -18.44
N PHE A 14 -6.17 3.86 -19.23
CA PHE A 14 -6.60 4.06 -20.61
C PHE A 14 -7.57 2.98 -21.07
N GLU A 15 -8.25 3.26 -22.17
CA GLU A 15 -9.02 2.28 -22.92
C GLU A 15 -8.72 2.48 -24.42
N ILE A 16 -8.26 1.41 -25.07
CA ILE A 16 -7.73 1.43 -26.44
C ILE A 16 -8.51 0.43 -27.26
N LEU A 17 -9.17 0.91 -28.31
CA LEU A 17 -9.83 0.09 -29.30
C LEU A 17 -8.84 -0.34 -30.38
N ILE A 18 -8.77 -1.65 -30.65
CA ILE A 18 -7.89 -2.28 -31.63
C ILE A 18 -8.74 -2.86 -32.77
N GLY A 19 -8.38 -2.60 -34.01
CA GLY A 19 -9.12 -3.10 -35.18
C GLY A 19 -8.68 -2.45 -36.50
N SER A 20 -9.41 -2.71 -37.58
CA SER A 20 -9.09 -2.13 -38.90
C SER A 20 -9.82 -0.81 -39.21
N SER A 21 -10.83 -0.46 -38.41
CA SER A 21 -11.61 0.77 -38.58
C SER A 21 -10.78 2.03 -38.28
N LYS A 22 -11.17 3.15 -38.89
CA LYS A 22 -10.62 4.48 -38.56
C LYS A 22 -10.96 4.93 -37.14
N ALA A 23 -11.97 4.33 -36.51
CA ALA A 23 -12.36 4.63 -35.12
C ALA A 23 -11.46 3.97 -34.07
N CYS A 24 -10.54 3.09 -34.47
CA CYS A 24 -9.64 2.39 -33.56
C CYS A 24 -8.44 3.27 -33.21
N ASN A 25 -8.07 3.29 -31.93
CA ASN A 25 -6.84 3.91 -31.46
C ASN A 25 -5.61 3.22 -32.08
N ILE A 26 -5.64 1.88 -32.16
CA ILE A 26 -4.63 1.08 -32.84
C ILE A 26 -5.24 0.46 -34.08
N ARG A 27 -4.76 0.92 -35.23
CA ARG A 27 -5.24 0.47 -36.52
C ARG A 27 -4.32 -0.60 -37.10
N LEU A 28 -4.88 -1.77 -37.32
CA LEU A 28 -4.22 -2.92 -37.94
C LEU A 28 -4.84 -3.18 -39.31
N THR A 29 -3.99 -3.40 -40.30
CA THR A 29 -4.39 -3.68 -41.68
C THR A 29 -4.55 -5.19 -41.91
N PRO A 30 -5.33 -5.63 -42.91
CA PRO A 30 -5.39 -7.04 -43.30
C PRO A 30 -4.03 -7.62 -43.72
N THR A 31 -3.09 -6.79 -44.17
CA THR A 31 -1.71 -7.22 -44.45
C THR A 31 -0.92 -7.52 -43.17
N GLU A 32 -1.17 -6.78 -42.09
CA GLU A 32 -0.55 -7.02 -40.79
C GLU A 32 -1.21 -8.20 -40.06
N VAL A 33 -2.54 -8.25 -40.04
CA VAL A 33 -3.34 -9.30 -39.40
C VAL A 33 -4.45 -9.73 -40.38
N PRO A 34 -4.30 -10.87 -41.09
CA PRO A 34 -5.21 -11.28 -42.18
C PRO A 34 -6.70 -11.29 -41.84
N SER A 35 -7.05 -11.73 -40.63
CA SER A 35 -8.44 -11.85 -40.18
C SER A 35 -8.91 -10.69 -39.29
N ILE A 36 -8.25 -9.53 -39.35
CA ILE A 36 -8.59 -8.38 -38.50
C ILE A 36 -9.98 -7.84 -38.82
N THR A 37 -10.78 -7.62 -37.77
CA THR A 37 -12.13 -7.06 -37.86
C THR A 37 -12.13 -5.56 -37.55
N PRO A 38 -13.18 -4.81 -37.95
CA PRO A 38 -13.23 -3.36 -37.76
C PRO A 38 -13.05 -2.90 -36.31
N LYS A 39 -13.54 -3.67 -35.32
CA LYS A 39 -13.41 -3.41 -33.88
C LYS A 39 -13.10 -4.72 -33.14
N GLN A 40 -11.90 -5.24 -33.33
CA GLN A 40 -11.49 -6.57 -32.87
C GLN A 40 -11.49 -6.73 -31.35
N ALA A 41 -10.85 -5.80 -30.65
CA ALA A 41 -10.57 -5.94 -29.22
C ALA A 41 -10.48 -4.59 -28.51
N ILE A 42 -10.63 -4.60 -27.19
CA ILE A 42 -10.34 -3.44 -26.34
C ILE A 42 -9.24 -3.84 -25.34
N LEU A 43 -8.22 -3.01 -25.24
CA LEU A 43 -7.22 -3.07 -24.18
C LEU A 43 -7.53 -1.98 -23.15
N LYS A 44 -7.61 -2.32 -21.87
CA LYS A 44 -7.93 -1.38 -20.80
C LYS A 44 -6.93 -1.51 -19.67
N ARG A 45 -6.38 -0.38 -19.23
CA ARG A 45 -5.51 -0.31 -18.05
C ARG A 45 -6.27 0.31 -16.89
N VAL A 46 -6.20 -0.34 -15.74
CA VAL A 46 -6.79 0.11 -14.48
C VAL A 46 -5.69 0.07 -13.42
N ARG A 47 -5.15 1.24 -13.07
CA ARG A 47 -3.97 1.43 -12.23
C ARG A 47 -2.78 0.59 -12.71
N ASP A 48 -2.48 -0.47 -11.97
CA ASP A 48 -1.31 -1.33 -12.17
C ASP A 48 -1.63 -2.58 -13.01
N ARG A 49 -2.88 -2.69 -13.49
CA ARG A 49 -3.41 -3.91 -14.12
C ARG A 49 -3.85 -3.64 -15.55
N LEU A 50 -3.57 -4.61 -16.42
CA LEU A 50 -3.88 -4.54 -17.84
C LEU A 50 -4.90 -5.63 -18.19
N PHE A 51 -5.97 -5.25 -18.89
CA PHE A 51 -7.06 -6.14 -19.28
C PHE A 51 -7.28 -6.06 -20.78
N ILE A 52 -7.73 -7.17 -21.36
CA ILE A 52 -8.18 -7.22 -22.75
C ILE A 52 -9.57 -7.84 -22.85
N LYS A 53 -10.33 -7.41 -23.85
CA LYS A 53 -11.62 -7.99 -24.21
C LYS A 53 -11.67 -8.26 -25.71
N ASP A 54 -11.92 -9.52 -26.08
CA ASP A 54 -12.23 -9.89 -27.45
C ASP A 54 -13.67 -9.48 -27.78
N LEU A 55 -13.85 -8.60 -28.77
CA LEU A 55 -15.17 -8.14 -29.19
C LEU A 55 -15.71 -8.99 -30.34
N THR A 56 -14.94 -9.11 -31.42
CA THR A 56 -15.42 -9.62 -32.71
C THR A 56 -14.43 -10.53 -33.43
N SER A 57 -13.38 -11.04 -32.77
CA SER A 57 -12.40 -11.88 -33.47
C SER A 57 -13.04 -13.09 -34.15
N LYS A 58 -12.56 -13.41 -35.36
CA LYS A 58 -12.95 -14.63 -36.09
C LYS A 58 -12.11 -15.81 -35.60
N GLU A 59 -10.79 -15.68 -35.70
CA GLU A 59 -9.80 -16.70 -35.34
C GLU A 59 -9.48 -16.79 -33.84
N GLY A 60 -10.05 -15.91 -33.01
CA GLY A 60 -9.70 -15.82 -31.59
C GLY A 60 -8.58 -14.82 -31.30
N ILE A 61 -8.49 -14.46 -30.03
CA ILE A 61 -7.35 -13.75 -29.43
C ILE A 61 -6.71 -14.70 -28.43
N PHE A 62 -5.39 -14.73 -28.36
CA PHE A 62 -4.66 -15.59 -27.43
C PHE A 62 -3.64 -14.79 -26.62
N ILE A 63 -3.51 -15.14 -25.35
CA ILE A 63 -2.49 -14.65 -24.42
C ILE A 63 -1.83 -15.87 -23.79
N ASN A 64 -0.50 -15.91 -23.78
CA ASN A 64 0.27 -17.04 -23.24
C ASN A 64 -0.23 -18.38 -23.80
N ASP A 65 -0.52 -18.42 -25.11
CA ASP A 65 -1.08 -19.55 -25.86
C ASP A 65 -2.50 -20.02 -25.46
N HIS A 66 -3.17 -19.32 -24.54
CA HIS A 66 -4.55 -19.59 -24.17
C HIS A 66 -5.53 -18.71 -24.94
N ARG A 67 -6.53 -19.33 -25.56
CA ARG A 67 -7.60 -18.62 -26.28
C ARG A 67 -8.51 -17.89 -25.30
N LEU A 68 -8.72 -16.61 -25.54
CA LEU A 68 -9.61 -15.80 -24.72
C LEU A 68 -11.09 -16.12 -24.98
N PRO A 69 -11.93 -16.10 -23.93
CA PRO A 69 -13.37 -16.15 -24.09
C PRO A 69 -13.89 -14.88 -24.80
N LYS A 70 -14.83 -15.06 -25.74
CA LYS A 70 -15.43 -13.94 -26.46
C LYS A 70 -16.24 -13.06 -25.50
N LYS A 71 -16.16 -11.75 -25.70
CA LYS A 71 -16.91 -10.70 -24.99
C LYS A 71 -16.73 -10.73 -23.47
N LYS A 72 -15.64 -11.29 -22.96
CA LYS A 72 -15.25 -11.23 -21.54
C LYS A 72 -13.93 -10.50 -21.37
N TRP A 73 -13.81 -9.73 -20.30
CA TRP A 73 -12.53 -9.16 -19.87
C TRP A 73 -11.63 -10.24 -19.29
N VAL A 74 -10.35 -10.19 -19.64
CA VAL A 74 -9.29 -11.06 -19.09
C VAL A 74 -8.10 -10.19 -18.74
N GLU A 75 -7.55 -10.38 -17.54
CA GLU A 75 -6.31 -9.72 -17.12
C GLU A 75 -5.11 -10.33 -17.86
N ILE A 76 -4.23 -9.47 -18.37
CA ILE A 76 -2.98 -9.87 -19.01
C ILE A 76 -1.91 -9.94 -17.92
N ILE A 77 -1.54 -11.16 -17.54
CA ILE A 77 -0.48 -11.40 -16.55
C ILE A 77 0.80 -11.78 -17.32
N PRO A 78 1.87 -10.97 -17.22
CA PRO A 78 3.13 -11.28 -17.88
C PRO A 78 3.80 -12.50 -17.23
N ILE A 79 4.37 -13.37 -18.06
CA ILE A 79 5.15 -14.54 -17.61
C ILE A 79 6.62 -14.26 -17.90
N PRO A 80 7.53 -14.28 -16.90
CA PRO A 80 8.94 -13.88 -17.08
C PRO A 80 9.68 -14.62 -18.21
N SER A 81 9.30 -15.86 -18.50
CA SER A 81 9.92 -16.71 -19.52
C SER A 81 9.26 -16.63 -20.91
N GLN A 82 8.21 -15.81 -21.08
CA GLN A 82 7.47 -15.69 -22.34
C GLN A 82 7.52 -14.27 -22.89
N PRO A 83 7.44 -14.08 -24.22
CA PRO A 83 7.30 -12.75 -24.80
C PRO A 83 5.99 -12.12 -24.38
N ASN A 84 6.02 -10.82 -24.06
CA ASN A 84 4.83 -10.02 -23.82
C ASN A 84 4.11 -9.76 -25.15
N GLU A 85 3.22 -10.65 -25.57
CA GLU A 85 2.49 -10.53 -26.83
C GLU A 85 1.03 -10.96 -26.74
N ILE A 86 0.19 -10.34 -27.58
CA ILE A 86 -1.18 -10.78 -27.87
C ILE A 86 -1.19 -11.38 -29.26
N LYS A 87 -1.70 -12.60 -29.42
CA LYS A 87 -1.87 -13.21 -30.73
C LYS A 87 -3.30 -12.97 -31.24
N PHE A 88 -3.42 -12.37 -32.41
CA PHE A 88 -4.68 -12.27 -33.15
C PHE A 88 -4.70 -13.36 -34.22
N GLY A 89 -5.43 -14.45 -33.96
CA GLY A 89 -5.23 -15.70 -34.71
C GLY A 89 -3.80 -16.21 -34.53
N GLN A 90 -3.06 -16.34 -35.63
CA GLN A 90 -1.64 -16.76 -35.63
C GLN A 90 -0.66 -15.59 -35.60
N THR A 91 -1.13 -14.33 -35.62
CA THR A 91 -0.25 -13.17 -35.72
C THR A 91 0.07 -12.62 -34.33
N PRO A 92 1.32 -12.69 -33.85
CA PRO A 92 1.72 -12.08 -32.58
C PRO A 92 1.88 -10.57 -32.74
N ILE A 93 1.38 -9.82 -31.76
CA ILE A 93 1.61 -8.38 -31.60
C ILE A 93 2.25 -8.16 -30.24
N GLY A 94 3.46 -7.62 -30.24
CA GLY A 94 4.19 -7.29 -29.02
C GLY A 94 3.48 -6.20 -28.22
N ILE A 95 3.38 -6.40 -26.92
CA ILE A 95 2.99 -5.38 -25.94
C ILE A 95 4.28 -4.79 -25.37
N ASP A 96 4.37 -3.46 -25.32
CA ASP A 96 5.46 -2.79 -24.64
C ASP A 96 5.50 -3.23 -23.17
N ALA A 97 6.67 -3.67 -22.69
CA ALA A 97 6.86 -4.04 -21.29
C ALA A 97 6.47 -2.90 -20.32
N GLN A 98 6.55 -1.65 -20.76
CA GLN A 98 6.14 -0.47 -19.98
C GLN A 98 4.64 -0.44 -19.67
N LEU A 99 3.79 -1.11 -20.45
CA LEU A 99 2.37 -1.19 -20.13
C LEU A 99 2.06 -2.08 -18.93
N PHE A 100 2.92 -3.07 -18.68
CA PHE A 100 2.84 -3.91 -17.49
C PHE A 100 3.51 -3.28 -16.28
N ARG A 101 4.39 -2.30 -16.50
CA ARG A 101 4.93 -1.50 -15.39
C ARG A 101 3.76 -0.69 -14.84
N GLY A 102 3.33 -1.06 -13.63
CA GLY A 102 2.32 -0.34 -12.87
C GLY A 102 2.73 1.12 -12.60
N ARG A 103 1.94 1.82 -11.78
CA ARG A 103 2.36 3.12 -11.26
C ARG A 103 3.72 2.97 -10.56
N SER A 104 4.59 3.96 -10.74
CA SER A 104 5.84 4.06 -9.97
C SER A 104 5.54 3.87 -8.50
N ARG A 105 6.29 2.98 -7.85
CA ARG A 105 6.23 2.84 -6.39
C ARG A 105 6.82 4.08 -5.75
N VAL A 106 6.26 4.47 -4.61
CA VAL A 106 6.56 5.75 -3.97
C VAL A 106 6.90 5.53 -2.52
N GLY A 107 7.92 6.23 -2.04
CA GLY A 107 8.21 6.35 -0.61
C GLY A 107 7.44 7.52 0.00
N ILE A 108 7.48 7.62 1.32
CA ILE A 108 6.97 8.78 2.06
C ILE A 108 8.01 9.22 3.08
N ALA A 109 8.23 10.52 3.18
CA ALA A 109 9.26 11.10 4.02
C ALA A 109 8.78 12.40 4.64
N THR A 110 9.26 12.72 5.83
CA THR A 110 8.87 13.92 6.56
C THR A 110 10.09 14.71 7.00
N THR A 111 9.96 16.03 7.04
CA THR A 111 10.82 16.82 7.94
C THR A 111 10.40 16.54 9.39
N PRO A 112 11.14 17.04 10.41
CA PRO A 112 10.65 16.98 11.79
C PRO A 112 9.26 17.61 11.92
N LEU A 113 8.29 16.80 12.33
CA LEU A 113 6.89 17.16 12.51
C LEU A 113 6.64 17.56 13.95
N TYR A 114 5.91 18.67 14.11
CA TYR A 114 5.45 19.16 15.39
C TYR A 114 3.93 19.29 15.35
N TYR A 115 3.26 18.83 16.39
CA TYR A 115 1.81 18.92 16.50
C TYR A 115 1.36 18.94 17.95
N SER A 116 0.44 19.85 18.27
CA SER A 116 -0.04 20.10 19.63
C SER A 116 -1.56 19.98 19.72
N ILE A 117 -2.05 19.45 20.83
CA ILE A 117 -3.49 19.46 21.16
C ILE A 117 -3.67 20.21 22.47
N ALA A 118 -4.48 21.27 22.45
CA ALA A 118 -4.77 22.10 23.62
C ALA A 118 -3.49 22.58 24.35
N GLY A 119 -2.46 22.96 23.59
CA GLY A 119 -1.17 23.43 24.13
C GLY A 119 -0.20 22.34 24.60
N LYS A 120 -0.62 21.06 24.60
CA LYS A 120 0.28 19.92 24.86
C LYS A 120 0.88 19.42 23.56
N LEU A 121 2.21 19.36 23.48
CA LEU A 121 2.92 18.80 22.33
C LEU A 121 2.72 17.27 22.30
N ILE A 122 2.21 16.75 21.18
CA ILE A 122 1.94 15.32 20.96
C ILE A 122 2.98 14.70 20.02
N CYS A 123 3.45 15.46 19.03
CA CYS A 123 4.60 15.11 18.22
C CYS A 123 5.66 16.20 18.40
N ASN A 124 6.85 15.82 18.85
CA ASN A 124 7.94 16.74 19.15
C ASN A 124 9.14 16.49 18.22
N GLY A 125 9.06 17.02 17.00
CA GLY A 125 10.11 16.86 16.01
C GLY A 125 10.27 15.40 15.54
N ALA A 126 9.16 14.67 15.50
CA ALA A 126 9.14 13.31 14.97
C ALA A 126 9.32 13.34 13.45
N TYR A 127 10.24 12.54 12.92
CA TYR A 127 10.43 12.40 11.48
C TYR A 127 10.36 10.93 11.08
N LEU A 128 10.01 10.68 9.83
CA LEU A 128 9.84 9.34 9.28
C LEU A 128 10.27 9.32 7.81
N GLN A 129 10.89 8.22 7.37
CA GLN A 129 11.11 7.93 5.96
C GLN A 129 10.87 6.45 5.65
N ALA A 130 9.79 6.15 4.94
CA ALA A 130 9.49 4.80 4.50
C ALA A 130 9.70 4.65 2.99
N GLN A 131 10.26 3.53 2.58
CA GLN A 131 10.62 3.24 1.19
C GLN A 131 9.75 2.12 0.61
N PRO A 132 9.59 2.07 -0.73
CA PRO A 132 8.92 0.96 -1.41
C PRO A 132 9.46 -0.40 -0.98
N GLY A 133 8.56 -1.36 -0.74
CA GLY A 133 8.91 -2.72 -0.35
C GLY A 133 9.41 -2.86 1.08
N THR A 134 9.20 -1.87 1.95
CA THR A 134 9.61 -1.91 3.36
C THR A 134 8.43 -1.75 4.31
N ILE A 135 8.53 -2.38 5.49
CA ILE A 135 7.66 -2.16 6.64
C ILE A 135 8.42 -1.30 7.65
N THR A 136 7.86 -0.12 7.93
CA THR A 136 8.33 0.78 9.01
C THR A 136 7.34 0.74 10.16
N ALA A 137 7.79 0.28 11.33
CA ALA A 137 6.96 0.21 12.54
C ALA A 137 7.16 1.45 13.42
N ILE A 138 6.06 2.10 13.79
CA ILE A 138 5.97 3.15 14.82
C ILE A 138 5.59 2.47 16.13
N MET A 139 6.51 2.42 17.07
CA MET A 139 6.34 1.78 18.38
C MET A 139 6.47 2.79 19.51
N GLY A 140 5.81 2.50 20.63
CA GLY A 140 5.81 3.35 21.81
C GLY A 140 4.60 3.08 22.70
N ALA A 141 4.66 3.55 23.95
CA ALA A 141 3.59 3.38 24.93
C ALA A 141 2.22 3.89 24.43
N ALA A 142 1.13 3.41 25.02
CA ALA A 142 -0.18 3.96 24.76
C ALA A 142 -0.21 5.48 25.03
N GLY A 143 -0.83 6.26 24.13
CA GLY A 143 -0.94 7.71 24.26
C GLY A 143 0.32 8.52 23.92
N CYS A 144 1.41 7.91 23.43
CA CYS A 144 2.62 8.65 23.05
C CYS A 144 2.54 9.40 21.70
N GLY A 145 1.39 9.33 21.00
CA GLY A 145 1.18 10.04 19.74
C GLY A 145 1.40 9.22 18.47
N LYS A 146 1.47 7.87 18.52
CA LYS A 146 1.64 7.00 17.33
C LYS A 146 0.58 7.25 16.25
N SER A 147 -0.70 7.12 16.61
CA SER A 147 -1.82 7.35 15.69
C SER A 147 -1.85 8.80 15.20
N THR A 148 -1.49 9.75 16.05
CA THR A 148 -1.35 11.17 15.66
C THR A 148 -0.26 11.36 14.62
N LEU A 149 0.91 10.73 14.79
CA LEU A 149 1.97 10.77 13.78
C LEU A 149 1.51 10.12 12.47
N LEU A 150 0.77 9.01 12.54
CA LEU A 150 0.22 8.35 11.36
C LEU A 150 -0.81 9.24 10.63
N ASP A 151 -1.67 9.95 11.37
CA ASP A 151 -2.63 10.94 10.83
C ASP A 151 -1.93 12.13 10.15
N LEU A 152 -0.81 12.59 10.71
CA LEU A 152 0.00 13.64 10.10
C LEU A 152 0.66 13.14 8.81
N VAL A 153 1.22 11.93 8.82
CA VAL A 153 1.82 11.32 7.61
C VAL A 153 0.76 11.06 6.54
N SER A 154 -0.45 10.66 6.92
CA SER A 154 -1.54 10.39 5.96
C SER A 154 -2.12 11.65 5.33
N GLY A 155 -1.95 12.82 5.95
CA GLY A 155 -2.58 14.05 5.51
C GLY A 155 -3.97 14.31 6.09
N TYR A 156 -4.48 13.43 6.98
CA TYR A 156 -5.72 13.70 7.71
C TYR A 156 -5.59 14.83 8.73
N ARG A 157 -4.38 15.05 9.25
CA ARG A 157 -4.05 16.19 10.11
C ARG A 157 -2.96 17.05 9.48
N LEU A 158 -3.06 18.35 9.71
CA LEU A 158 -2.01 19.30 9.37
C LEU A 158 -1.03 19.43 10.55
N PRO A 159 0.29 19.33 10.33
CA PRO A 159 1.27 19.61 11.35
C PRO A 159 1.32 21.11 11.64
N ASP A 160 1.62 21.47 12.89
CA ASP A 160 1.89 22.86 13.28
C ASP A 160 3.18 23.34 12.61
N ARG A 161 4.18 22.44 12.50
CA ARG A 161 5.45 22.67 11.81
C ARG A 161 5.94 21.38 11.16
N GLY A 162 6.66 21.54 10.06
CA GLY A 162 7.20 20.45 9.27
C GLY A 162 6.30 20.09 8.09
N GLN A 163 6.79 19.22 7.21
CA GLN A 163 6.15 18.85 5.96
C GLN A 163 6.29 17.36 5.71
N VAL A 164 5.30 16.80 5.03
CA VAL A 164 5.24 15.41 4.60
C VAL A 164 5.30 15.39 3.07
N TRP A 165 6.12 14.51 2.52
CA TRP A 165 6.40 14.40 1.10
C TRP A 165 6.25 12.95 0.64
N VAL A 166 5.55 12.76 -0.47
CA VAL A 166 5.65 11.51 -1.23
C VAL A 166 6.84 11.64 -2.18
N ASN A 167 7.76 10.68 -2.11
CA ASN A 167 8.88 10.58 -3.04
C ASN A 167 8.51 9.65 -4.19
N LYS A 168 8.35 10.22 -5.38
CA LYS A 168 8.12 9.52 -6.63
C LYS A 168 9.35 9.69 -7.54
N HIS A 169 10.36 8.85 -7.31
CA HIS A 169 11.67 8.91 -7.98
C HIS A 169 12.46 10.21 -7.71
N HIS A 170 12.31 11.22 -8.58
CA HIS A 170 13.00 12.52 -8.51
C HIS A 170 12.04 13.67 -8.25
N GLU A 171 10.76 13.36 -8.01
CA GLU A 171 9.72 14.33 -7.72
C GLU A 171 9.27 14.15 -6.27
N PHE A 172 9.28 15.25 -5.52
CA PHE A 172 8.76 15.31 -4.15
C PHE A 172 7.42 16.02 -4.15
N ILE A 173 6.38 15.29 -3.75
CA ILE A 173 5.01 15.77 -3.81
C ILE A 173 4.54 16.08 -2.37
N PRO A 174 4.24 17.35 -2.06
CA PRO A 174 3.88 17.75 -0.71
C PRO A 174 2.46 17.26 -0.36
N VAL A 175 2.35 16.39 0.65
CA VAL A 175 1.13 15.63 0.98
C VAL A 175 -0.05 16.55 1.28
N HIS A 176 0.14 17.56 2.12
CA HIS A 176 -0.96 18.41 2.57
C HIS A 176 -1.43 19.40 1.52
N GLN A 177 -0.52 19.87 0.67
CA GLN A 177 -0.80 20.84 -0.39
C GLN A 177 -1.41 20.18 -1.63
N GLN A 178 -1.06 18.92 -1.90
CA GLN A 178 -1.55 18.15 -3.05
C GLN A 178 -2.34 16.91 -2.63
N TYR A 179 -3.05 17.00 -1.50
CA TYR A 179 -3.76 15.87 -0.89
C TYR A 179 -4.76 15.20 -1.82
N GLY A 180 -5.40 15.97 -2.71
CA GLY A 180 -6.36 15.43 -3.69
C GLY A 180 -5.77 14.36 -4.61
N GLN A 181 -4.50 14.51 -5.01
CA GLN A 181 -3.76 13.52 -5.80
C GLN A 181 -3.17 12.43 -4.92
N VAL A 182 -2.55 12.82 -3.79
CA VAL A 182 -1.83 11.90 -2.90
C VAL A 182 -2.77 10.87 -2.29
N ARG A 183 -3.99 11.25 -1.91
CA ARG A 183 -4.97 10.31 -1.32
C ARG A 183 -5.32 9.12 -2.22
N GLU A 184 -5.12 9.23 -3.54
CA GLU A 184 -5.31 8.10 -4.46
C GLU A 184 -4.21 7.03 -4.36
N TRP A 185 -3.10 7.37 -3.68
CA TRP A 185 -1.96 6.48 -3.46
C TRP A 185 -1.93 5.92 -2.05
N LEU A 186 -2.71 6.48 -1.13
CA LEU A 186 -2.77 6.05 0.27
C LEU A 186 -3.89 5.02 0.46
N GLY A 187 -3.59 3.95 1.17
CA GLY A 187 -4.56 3.15 1.91
C GLY A 187 -4.37 3.40 3.40
N TYR A 188 -5.44 3.58 4.15
CA TYR A 188 -5.38 3.86 5.59
C TYR A 188 -6.32 2.93 6.34
N LEU A 189 -5.76 1.98 7.09
CA LEU A 189 -6.52 1.12 7.97
C LEU A 189 -6.54 1.71 9.39
N PRO A 190 -7.68 2.21 9.88
CA PRO A 190 -7.80 2.64 11.27
C PRO A 190 -7.78 1.45 12.26
N GLN A 191 -7.53 1.76 13.53
CA GLN A 191 -7.53 0.77 14.61
C GLN A 191 -8.90 0.11 14.77
N ASP A 192 -9.96 0.93 14.79
CA ASP A 192 -11.35 0.47 14.87
C ASP A 192 -11.84 -0.05 13.52
N ASP A 193 -12.67 -1.10 13.55
CA ASP A 193 -13.25 -1.67 12.34
C ASP A 193 -14.38 -0.75 11.82
N VAL A 194 -14.07 0.13 10.86
CA VAL A 194 -15.04 1.06 10.25
C VAL A 194 -15.68 0.44 9.00
N MET A 195 -16.61 -0.49 9.22
CA MET A 195 -17.33 -1.18 8.14
C MET A 195 -18.83 -1.15 8.37
N ILE A 196 -19.62 -1.26 7.29
CA ILE A 196 -21.08 -1.42 7.38
C ILE A 196 -21.39 -2.88 7.73
N PRO A 197 -21.84 -3.18 8.96
CA PRO A 197 -21.92 -4.56 9.44
C PRO A 197 -22.90 -5.45 8.68
N GLU A 198 -23.94 -4.88 8.08
CA GLU A 198 -25.02 -5.60 7.40
C GLU A 198 -24.66 -6.07 5.98
N LEU A 199 -23.61 -5.51 5.39
CA LEU A 199 -23.18 -5.87 4.05
C LEU A 199 -22.37 -7.17 4.07
N THR A 200 -22.43 -7.93 2.97
CA THR A 200 -21.42 -8.96 2.72
C THR A 200 -20.11 -8.33 2.29
N VAL A 201 -19.01 -9.08 2.44
CA VAL A 201 -17.70 -8.62 1.97
C VAL A 201 -17.73 -8.25 0.49
N TYR A 202 -18.37 -9.08 -0.35
CA TYR A 202 -18.53 -8.81 -1.78
C TYR A 202 -19.25 -7.49 -2.03
N GLN A 203 -20.38 -7.25 -1.37
CA GLN A 203 -21.16 -6.03 -1.55
C GLN A 203 -20.34 -4.81 -1.16
N SER A 204 -19.68 -4.88 -0.02
CA SER A 204 -18.86 -3.80 0.52
C SER A 204 -17.71 -3.43 -0.43
N LEU A 205 -17.01 -4.43 -0.99
CA LEU A 205 -15.95 -4.21 -1.97
C LEU A 205 -16.47 -3.72 -3.34
N ASP A 206 -17.61 -4.24 -3.82
CA ASP A 206 -18.23 -3.76 -5.08
C ASP A 206 -18.68 -2.30 -4.94
N TYR A 207 -19.19 -1.89 -3.78
CA TYR A 207 -19.51 -0.49 -3.50
C TYR A 207 -18.26 0.40 -3.55
N CYS A 208 -17.17 0.02 -2.90
CA CYS A 208 -15.89 0.76 -2.97
C CYS A 208 -15.43 0.93 -4.42
N LEU A 209 -15.44 -0.14 -5.22
CA LEU A 209 -15.03 -0.09 -6.61
C LEU A 209 -15.92 0.81 -7.47
N ARG A 210 -17.24 0.82 -7.25
CA ARG A 210 -18.17 1.69 -8.00
C ARG A 210 -17.96 3.16 -7.69
N LEU A 211 -17.67 3.49 -6.43
CA LEU A 211 -17.43 4.87 -5.99
C LEU A 211 -16.07 5.37 -6.48
N GLN A 212 -15.04 4.53 -6.45
CA GLN A 212 -13.70 4.90 -6.89
C GLN A 212 -13.51 4.86 -8.40
N PHE A 213 -14.22 3.96 -9.11
CA PHE A 213 -14.05 3.73 -10.55
C PHE A 213 -15.39 3.71 -11.29
N ILE A 214 -15.91 4.90 -11.59
CA ILE A 214 -17.26 5.13 -12.17
C ILE A 214 -17.51 4.32 -13.46
N HIS A 215 -16.47 4.09 -14.28
CA HIS A 215 -16.58 3.42 -15.58
C HIS A 215 -15.97 2.00 -15.60
N LEU A 216 -15.82 1.37 -14.44
CA LEU A 216 -15.28 0.02 -14.34
C LEU A 216 -16.39 -1.01 -14.62
N GLY A 217 -16.18 -1.87 -15.63
CA GLY A 217 -17.16 -2.90 -15.99
C GLY A 217 -17.30 -3.99 -14.92
N THR A 218 -18.49 -4.60 -14.83
CA THR A 218 -18.80 -5.61 -13.79
C THR A 218 -17.83 -6.79 -13.78
N GLU A 219 -17.42 -7.31 -14.95
CA GLU A 219 -16.46 -8.41 -15.03
C GLU A 219 -15.08 -8.04 -14.44
N ILE A 220 -14.61 -6.81 -14.67
CA ILE A 220 -13.35 -6.34 -14.09
C ILE A 220 -13.51 -6.16 -12.58
N ARG A 221 -14.63 -5.60 -12.12
CA ARG A 221 -14.87 -5.45 -10.67
C ARG A 221 -14.87 -6.81 -9.97
N GLU A 222 -15.59 -7.79 -10.51
CA GLU A 222 -15.62 -9.14 -9.96
C GLU A 222 -14.22 -9.78 -9.92
N HIS A 223 -13.43 -9.61 -10.98
CA HIS A 223 -12.05 -10.08 -11.03
C HIS A 223 -11.18 -9.43 -9.95
N LEU A 224 -11.26 -8.11 -9.77
CA LEU A 224 -10.51 -7.39 -8.73
C LEU A 224 -10.92 -7.86 -7.33
N ILE A 225 -12.22 -8.02 -7.06
CA ILE A 225 -12.73 -8.48 -5.76
C ILE A 225 -12.17 -9.87 -5.42
N ARG A 226 -12.30 -10.81 -6.36
CA ARG A 226 -11.82 -12.19 -6.16
C ARG A 226 -10.31 -12.22 -5.96
N GLN A 227 -9.54 -11.50 -6.77
CA GLN A 227 -8.08 -11.47 -6.61
C GLN A 227 -7.63 -10.81 -5.32
N THR A 228 -8.28 -9.73 -4.88
CA THR A 228 -7.98 -9.11 -3.58
C THR A 228 -8.23 -10.10 -2.44
N ALA A 229 -9.38 -10.78 -2.43
CA ALA A 229 -9.67 -11.82 -1.43
C ALA A 229 -8.67 -12.99 -1.48
N GLN A 230 -8.28 -13.46 -2.66
CA GLN A 230 -7.25 -14.48 -2.81
C GLN A 230 -5.89 -14.02 -2.27
N SER A 231 -5.52 -12.75 -2.49
CA SER A 231 -4.28 -12.17 -1.98
C SER A 231 -4.22 -12.13 -0.44
N LEU A 232 -5.38 -12.16 0.22
CA LEU A 232 -5.54 -12.21 1.68
C LEU A 232 -5.54 -13.65 2.26
N GLY A 233 -5.31 -14.65 1.41
CA GLY A 233 -5.21 -16.06 1.82
C GLY A 233 -6.45 -16.91 1.54
N PHE A 234 -7.49 -16.37 0.89
CA PHE A 234 -8.68 -17.13 0.49
C PHE A 234 -8.50 -17.74 -0.90
N GLN A 235 -7.54 -18.67 -1.04
CA GLN A 235 -7.19 -19.28 -2.33
C GLN A 235 -8.12 -20.42 -2.75
N GLU A 236 -8.63 -21.19 -1.79
CA GLU A 236 -9.56 -22.29 -2.03
C GLU A 236 -10.95 -21.73 -2.40
N GLU A 237 -11.51 -22.13 -3.54
CA GLU A 237 -12.77 -21.57 -4.07
C GLU A 237 -13.91 -21.60 -3.06
N GLN A 238 -14.08 -22.72 -2.34
CA GLN A 238 -15.13 -22.82 -1.32
C GLN A 238 -14.95 -21.82 -0.17
N ARG A 239 -13.71 -21.57 0.25
CA ARG A 239 -13.39 -20.60 1.32
C ARG A 239 -13.54 -19.17 0.81
N LEU A 240 -13.14 -18.90 -0.43
CA LEU A 240 -13.32 -17.63 -1.11
C LEU A 240 -14.80 -17.25 -1.20
N GLU A 241 -15.63 -18.14 -1.73
CA GLU A 241 -17.07 -17.94 -1.86
C GLU A 241 -17.73 -17.70 -0.49
N LYS A 242 -17.37 -18.52 0.50
CA LYS A 242 -17.86 -18.33 1.87
C LYS A 242 -17.48 -16.95 2.41
N PHE A 243 -16.22 -16.54 2.29
CA PHE A 243 -15.76 -15.24 2.77
C PHE A 243 -16.48 -14.08 2.08
N LEU A 244 -16.56 -14.10 0.75
CA LEU A 244 -17.19 -13.04 -0.04
C LEU A 244 -18.69 -12.88 0.24
N HIS A 245 -19.39 -13.98 0.51
CA HIS A 245 -20.84 -13.98 0.72
C HIS A 245 -21.26 -14.01 2.19
N THR A 246 -20.31 -14.00 3.13
CA THR A 246 -20.60 -13.81 4.56
C THR A 246 -20.77 -12.32 4.86
N VAL A 247 -21.76 -12.02 5.69
CA VAL A 247 -22.00 -10.68 6.24
C VAL A 247 -20.83 -10.28 7.14
N ILE A 248 -20.37 -9.04 7.05
CA ILE A 248 -19.22 -8.54 7.82
C ILE A 248 -19.46 -8.72 9.33
N GLY A 249 -20.63 -8.30 9.80
CA GLY A 249 -21.06 -8.40 11.19
C GLY A 249 -20.34 -7.43 12.12
N SER A 250 -20.88 -7.29 13.33
CA SER A 250 -20.34 -6.46 14.40
C SER A 250 -20.75 -7.03 15.74
N VAL A 251 -19.77 -7.27 16.61
CA VAL A 251 -20.03 -7.72 17.99
C VAL A 251 -20.79 -6.63 18.75
N GLN A 252 -20.41 -5.37 18.57
CA GLN A 252 -21.02 -4.22 19.25
C GLN A 252 -22.48 -4.02 18.85
N ALA A 253 -22.81 -4.25 17.57
CA ALA A 253 -24.18 -4.14 17.07
C ALA A 253 -24.99 -5.45 17.24
N GLY A 254 -24.40 -6.53 17.78
CA GLY A 254 -25.06 -7.83 17.91
C GLY A 254 -25.32 -8.56 16.59
N ILE A 255 -24.63 -8.17 15.51
CA ILE A 255 -24.78 -8.77 14.17
C ILE A 255 -23.71 -9.83 13.99
N ARG A 256 -24.13 -11.10 13.94
CA ARG A 256 -23.21 -12.22 13.68
C ARG A 256 -22.72 -12.18 12.23
N GLY A 257 -21.42 -12.36 12.04
CA GLY A 257 -20.78 -12.34 10.72
C GLY A 257 -19.43 -13.04 10.73
N LEU A 258 -18.42 -12.38 10.16
CA LEU A 258 -17.04 -12.86 10.10
C LEU A 258 -16.43 -13.04 11.49
N SER A 259 -15.47 -13.97 11.59
CA SER A 259 -14.58 -14.04 12.76
C SER A 259 -13.72 -12.77 12.87
N GLY A 260 -13.09 -12.53 14.03
CA GLY A 260 -12.24 -11.35 14.23
C GLY A 260 -11.10 -11.23 13.20
N GLY A 261 -10.37 -12.32 12.95
CA GLY A 261 -9.30 -12.34 11.95
C GLY A 261 -9.80 -12.24 10.51
N GLU A 262 -10.95 -12.83 10.17
CA GLU A 262 -11.58 -12.64 8.84
C GLU A 262 -12.08 -11.20 8.65
N ARG A 263 -12.64 -10.57 9.68
CA ARG A 263 -13.07 -9.17 9.63
C ARG A 263 -11.89 -8.22 9.46
N LYS A 264 -10.77 -8.46 10.15
CA LYS A 264 -9.54 -7.67 9.93
C LYS A 264 -9.01 -7.83 8.49
N ARG A 265 -9.06 -9.05 7.94
CA ARG A 265 -8.78 -9.29 6.51
C ARG A 265 -9.76 -8.56 5.58
N ALA A 266 -11.05 -8.49 5.91
CA ALA A 266 -12.02 -7.72 5.14
C ALA A 266 -11.71 -6.21 5.16
N ASN A 267 -11.26 -5.65 6.29
CA ASN A 267 -10.84 -4.25 6.33
C ASN A 267 -9.56 -4.02 5.49
N LEU A 268 -8.59 -4.95 5.56
CA LEU A 268 -7.44 -4.90 4.66
C LEU A 268 -7.87 -4.99 3.19
N ALA A 269 -8.87 -5.80 2.86
CA ALA A 269 -9.42 -5.89 1.51
C ALA A 269 -9.95 -4.55 1.03
N HIS A 270 -10.62 -3.79 1.90
CA HIS A 270 -11.14 -2.46 1.60
C HIS A 270 -10.07 -1.45 1.21
N GLU A 271 -8.92 -1.49 1.87
CA GLU A 271 -7.80 -0.62 1.51
C GLU A 271 -7.09 -1.13 0.25
N LEU A 272 -6.88 -2.45 0.14
CA LEU A 272 -6.12 -3.04 -0.95
C LEU A 272 -6.87 -3.12 -2.28
N ILE A 273 -8.21 -3.11 -2.28
CA ILE A 273 -9.02 -3.12 -3.51
C ILE A 273 -8.76 -1.86 -4.36
N ALA A 274 -8.36 -0.77 -3.69
CA ALA A 274 -7.93 0.45 -4.32
C ALA A 274 -6.48 0.37 -4.85
N MET A 275 -5.75 -0.72 -4.66
CA MET A 275 -4.35 -0.81 -5.10
C MET A 275 -3.55 0.44 -4.63
N PRO A 276 -3.39 0.67 -3.32
CA PRO A 276 -2.60 1.80 -2.85
C PRO A 276 -1.12 1.60 -3.22
N LEU A 277 -0.32 2.67 -3.11
CA LEU A 277 1.13 2.61 -3.21
C LEU A 277 1.80 2.69 -1.82
N ILE A 278 1.13 3.37 -0.88
CA ILE A 278 1.52 3.50 0.51
C ILE A 278 0.37 2.96 1.35
N LEU A 279 0.65 2.04 2.27
CA LEU A 279 -0.33 1.45 3.17
C LEU A 279 0.01 1.87 4.61
N LEU A 280 -0.91 2.59 5.24
CA LEU A 280 -0.81 3.08 6.60
C LEU A 280 -1.76 2.26 7.48
N LEU A 281 -1.27 1.64 8.54
CA LEU A 281 -2.08 0.76 9.39
C LEU A 281 -1.93 1.15 10.87
N ASP A 282 -3.05 1.51 11.50
CA ASP A 282 -3.08 1.83 12.92
C ASP A 282 -3.43 0.58 13.74
N GLU A 283 -2.46 0.05 14.49
CA GLU A 283 -2.55 -1.15 15.32
C GLU A 283 -3.29 -2.34 14.65
N PRO A 284 -2.84 -2.82 13.47
CA PRO A 284 -3.59 -3.80 12.66
C PRO A 284 -3.80 -5.16 13.34
N THR A 285 -3.05 -5.46 14.38
CA THR A 285 -3.12 -6.72 15.15
C THR A 285 -3.92 -6.60 16.45
N SER A 286 -4.43 -5.40 16.78
CA SER A 286 -5.18 -5.16 18.02
C SER A 286 -6.47 -5.97 18.05
N GLY A 287 -6.76 -6.58 19.21
CA GLY A 287 -7.96 -7.41 19.42
C GLY A 287 -7.95 -8.79 18.75
N LEU A 288 -6.82 -9.22 18.17
CA LEU A 288 -6.66 -10.55 17.58
C LEU A 288 -6.01 -11.55 18.54
N SER A 289 -6.24 -12.84 18.30
CA SER A 289 -5.43 -13.90 18.91
C SER A 289 -3.98 -13.80 18.44
N SER A 290 -3.02 -14.36 19.20
CA SER A 290 -1.61 -14.34 18.80
C SER A 290 -1.36 -14.98 17.43
N VAL A 291 -2.07 -16.06 17.12
CA VAL A 291 -1.99 -16.76 15.83
C VAL A 291 -2.56 -15.91 14.70
N ASP A 292 -3.73 -15.28 14.91
CA ASP A 292 -4.32 -14.41 13.89
C ASP A 292 -3.47 -13.16 13.66
N ALA A 293 -2.90 -12.58 14.72
CA ALA A 293 -1.99 -11.44 14.62
C ALA A 293 -0.75 -11.77 13.78
N ASP A 294 -0.10 -12.91 14.03
CA ASP A 294 1.08 -13.31 13.24
C ASP A 294 0.71 -13.60 11.77
N ASN A 295 -0.43 -14.26 11.52
CA ASN A 295 -0.94 -14.47 10.16
C ASN A 295 -1.18 -13.15 9.40
N ILE A 296 -1.72 -12.12 10.08
CA ILE A 296 -1.89 -10.78 9.49
C ILE A 296 -0.54 -10.14 9.19
N MET A 297 0.43 -10.27 10.10
CA MET A 297 1.77 -9.69 9.90
C MET A 297 2.55 -10.37 8.78
N GLU A 298 2.46 -11.69 8.66
CA GLU A 298 3.02 -12.46 7.55
C GLU A 298 2.39 -12.04 6.22
N LEU A 299 1.06 -11.92 6.20
CA LEU A 299 0.32 -11.42 5.03
C LEU A 299 0.79 -10.03 4.62
N LEU A 300 0.90 -9.09 5.56
CA LEU A 300 1.38 -7.73 5.28
C LEU A 300 2.82 -7.72 4.76
N GLN A 301 3.71 -8.53 5.34
CA GLN A 301 5.09 -8.68 4.87
C GLN A 301 5.13 -9.20 3.43
N ARG A 302 4.38 -10.25 3.13
CA ARG A 302 4.30 -10.81 1.79
C ARG A 302 3.76 -9.79 0.78
N LEU A 303 2.65 -9.12 1.09
CA LEU A 303 2.07 -8.09 0.22
C LEU A 303 3.04 -6.93 -0.01
N THR A 304 3.68 -6.45 1.06
CA THR A 304 4.67 -5.37 1.01
C THR A 304 5.81 -5.70 0.06
N LYS A 305 6.40 -6.90 0.16
CA LYS A 305 7.50 -7.32 -0.71
C LYS A 305 7.04 -7.61 -2.14
N GLN A 306 5.95 -8.36 -2.33
CA GLN A 306 5.47 -8.76 -3.66
C GLN A 306 4.97 -7.58 -4.50
N GLN A 307 4.35 -6.60 -3.85
CA GLN A 307 3.78 -5.44 -4.52
C GLN A 307 4.65 -4.19 -4.37
N GLU A 308 5.80 -4.27 -3.70
CA GLU A 308 6.67 -3.12 -3.41
C GLU A 308 5.90 -1.95 -2.76
N LEU A 309 4.95 -2.25 -1.87
CA LEU A 309 4.20 -1.23 -1.13
C LEU A 309 5.13 -0.54 -0.11
N THR A 310 4.90 0.74 0.13
CA THR A 310 5.49 1.42 1.29
C THR A 310 4.54 1.23 2.46
N THR A 311 4.93 0.43 3.45
CA THR A 311 4.04 0.08 4.56
C THR A 311 4.50 0.73 5.85
N ILE A 312 3.61 1.46 6.52
CA ILE A 312 3.85 2.04 7.84
C ILE A 312 2.79 1.50 8.79
N ILE A 313 3.22 0.96 9.91
CA ILE A 313 2.31 0.43 10.93
C ILE A 313 2.57 1.10 12.26
N THR A 314 1.52 1.33 13.06
CA THR A 314 1.69 1.56 14.49
C THR A 314 1.53 0.22 15.22
N ILE A 315 2.34 -0.01 16.25
CA ILE A 315 2.22 -1.20 17.08
C ILE A 315 2.66 -0.90 18.50
N HIS A 316 1.91 -1.38 19.49
CA HIS A 316 2.25 -1.15 20.90
C HIS A 316 3.33 -2.13 21.40
N GLN A 317 3.04 -3.44 21.38
CA GLN A 317 3.91 -4.49 21.92
C GLN A 317 3.85 -5.75 21.04
N PRO A 318 4.63 -5.82 19.95
CA PRO A 318 4.65 -6.99 19.07
C PRO A 318 5.30 -8.21 19.75
N SER A 319 4.95 -9.40 19.25
CA SER A 319 5.74 -10.61 19.51
C SER A 319 7.15 -10.47 18.92
N ARG A 320 8.09 -11.30 19.38
CA ARG A 320 9.44 -11.36 18.80
C ARG A 320 9.42 -11.59 17.30
N ASP A 321 8.61 -12.54 16.83
CA ASP A 321 8.51 -12.87 15.40
C ASP A 321 7.99 -11.67 14.60
N THR A 322 6.95 -11.01 15.09
CA THR A 322 6.42 -9.78 14.46
C THR A 322 7.47 -8.67 14.44
N PHE A 323 8.21 -8.47 15.53
CA PHE A 323 9.28 -7.47 15.60
C PHE A 323 10.35 -7.69 14.51
N HIS A 324 10.75 -8.94 14.29
CA HIS A 324 11.75 -9.28 13.26
C HIS A 324 11.25 -9.14 11.82
N ARG A 325 9.94 -8.98 11.59
CA ARG A 325 9.39 -8.73 10.25
C ARG A 325 9.55 -7.27 9.80
N PHE A 326 9.87 -6.35 10.71
CA PHE A 326 10.04 -4.93 10.37
C PHE A 326 11.40 -4.68 9.74
N ASP A 327 11.41 -3.92 8.64
CA ASP A 327 12.66 -3.43 8.07
C ASP A 327 13.18 -2.28 8.94
N ASN A 328 12.31 -1.32 9.29
CA ASN A 328 12.65 -0.15 10.10
C ASN A 328 11.78 -0.03 11.35
N LEU A 329 12.35 0.52 12.41
CA LEU A 329 11.66 0.86 13.65
C LEU A 329 11.83 2.36 13.93
N LEU A 330 10.71 3.01 14.25
CA LEU A 330 10.63 4.34 14.83
C LEU A 330 10.05 4.18 16.23
N LEU A 331 10.79 4.60 17.26
CA LEU A 331 10.38 4.47 18.66
C LEU A 331 10.11 5.85 19.26
N MET A 332 8.93 6.00 19.86
CA MET A 332 8.47 7.25 20.50
C MET A 332 8.39 7.09 22.02
N ASN A 333 8.84 8.11 22.76
CA ASN A 333 8.60 8.22 24.19
C ASN A 333 7.25 8.91 24.49
N GLN A 334 6.83 8.92 25.77
CA GLN A 334 5.56 9.51 26.20
C GLN A 334 5.43 11.04 25.97
N GLU A 335 6.54 11.72 25.69
CA GLU A 335 6.59 13.15 25.39
C GLU A 335 6.44 13.43 23.88
N GLY A 336 6.19 12.39 23.07
CA GLY A 336 6.04 12.52 21.62
C GLY A 336 7.35 12.72 20.87
N SER A 337 8.48 12.50 21.54
CA SER A 337 9.82 12.62 20.97
C SER A 337 10.33 11.26 20.49
N LEU A 338 11.16 11.27 19.45
CA LEU A 338 11.83 10.06 18.98
C LEU A 338 12.99 9.67 19.89
N THR A 339 13.10 8.38 20.14
CA THR A 339 14.19 7.75 20.91
C THR A 339 15.03 6.81 20.05
N TYR A 340 14.48 6.38 18.92
CA TYR A 340 15.18 5.58 17.91
C TYR A 340 14.52 5.72 16.54
N TYR A 341 15.35 5.64 15.50
CA TYR A 341 14.94 5.49 14.13
C TYR A 341 16.02 4.75 13.35
N GLY A 342 15.66 3.67 12.67
CA GLY A 342 16.59 2.91 11.84
C GLY A 342 16.20 1.44 11.71
N PRO A 343 17.12 0.57 11.26
CA PRO A 343 16.85 -0.87 11.11
C PRO A 343 16.36 -1.49 12.43
N SER A 344 15.28 -2.25 12.38
CA SER A 344 14.66 -2.80 13.61
C SER A 344 15.61 -3.70 14.39
N GLN A 345 16.48 -4.45 13.70
CA GLN A 345 17.42 -5.38 14.30
C GLN A 345 18.57 -4.69 15.06
N GLN A 346 18.80 -3.38 14.85
CA GLN A 346 19.84 -2.60 15.53
C GLN A 346 19.32 -1.86 16.77
N ALA A 347 18.00 -1.82 16.99
CA ALA A 347 17.40 -1.04 18.07
C ALA A 347 17.86 -1.52 19.46
N THR A 348 17.88 -2.83 19.69
CA THR A 348 18.28 -3.40 20.99
C THR A 348 19.73 -3.06 21.32
N SER A 349 20.66 -3.25 20.39
CA SER A 349 22.09 -2.97 20.61
C SER A 349 22.36 -1.48 20.82
N TYR A 350 21.61 -0.60 20.14
CA TYR A 350 21.64 0.84 20.38
C TYR A 350 21.26 1.17 21.83
N PHE A 351 20.16 0.60 22.34
CA PHE A 351 19.71 0.81 23.72
C PHE A 351 20.70 0.26 24.76
N GLN A 352 21.25 -0.94 24.54
CA GLN A 352 22.23 -1.55 25.44
C GLN A 352 23.49 -0.69 25.56
N LYS A 353 23.98 -0.15 24.44
CA LYS A 353 25.18 0.70 24.43
C LYS A 353 25.03 1.97 25.26
N ILE A 354 23.86 2.61 25.22
CA ILE A 354 23.62 3.89 25.90
C ILE A 354 23.28 3.69 27.38
N THR A 355 22.48 2.66 27.69
CA THR A 355 22.01 2.40 29.06
C THR A 355 22.91 1.49 29.87
N ALA A 356 23.88 0.82 29.23
CA ALA A 356 24.71 -0.22 29.82
C ALA A 356 23.89 -1.38 30.44
N THR A 357 22.71 -1.66 29.87
CA THR A 357 21.83 -2.76 30.28
C THR A 357 21.93 -3.96 29.33
N GLU A 358 21.36 -5.09 29.73
CA GLU A 358 21.31 -6.30 28.93
C GLU A 358 19.89 -6.74 28.60
N ALA A 359 19.63 -7.10 27.34
CA ALA A 359 18.34 -7.62 26.93
C ALA A 359 18.07 -9.05 27.45
N ARG A 360 19.11 -9.88 27.66
CA ARG A 360 19.05 -11.24 28.23
C ARG A 360 17.96 -12.12 27.61
N ASP A 361 17.98 -12.28 26.29
CA ASP A 361 17.01 -13.07 25.52
C ASP A 361 15.54 -12.69 25.76
N ARG A 362 15.24 -11.46 26.23
CA ARG A 362 13.87 -10.93 26.27
C ARG A 362 13.34 -10.64 24.88
N ASN A 363 12.02 -10.50 24.75
CA ASN A 363 11.44 -9.94 23.54
C ASN A 363 12.00 -8.52 23.31
N PRO A 364 12.59 -8.21 22.13
CA PRO A 364 13.16 -6.89 21.85
C PRO A 364 12.18 -5.75 22.13
N ALA A 365 10.91 -5.89 21.75
CA ALA A 365 9.92 -4.84 21.97
C ALA A 365 9.66 -4.57 23.45
N GLU A 366 9.52 -5.63 24.26
CA GLU A 366 9.33 -5.52 25.71
C GLU A 366 10.54 -4.85 26.36
N TYR A 367 11.76 -5.28 26.01
CA TYR A 367 12.99 -4.67 26.50
C TYR A 367 13.07 -3.18 26.19
N LEU A 368 12.84 -2.79 24.93
CA LEU A 368 12.92 -1.39 24.51
C LEU A 368 11.89 -0.52 25.24
N LEU A 369 10.66 -1.00 25.40
CA LEU A 369 9.60 -0.27 26.09
C LEU A 369 9.85 -0.18 27.60
N GLU A 370 10.33 -1.25 28.23
CA GLU A 370 10.71 -1.25 29.65
C GLU A 370 11.79 -0.21 29.94
N ILE A 371 12.82 -0.12 29.10
CA ILE A 371 13.85 0.92 29.22
C ILE A 371 13.24 2.33 29.14
N LEU A 372 12.24 2.55 28.29
CA LEU A 372 11.57 3.86 28.18
C LEU A 372 10.61 4.17 29.34
N THR A 373 10.25 3.19 30.17
CA THR A 373 9.47 3.45 31.40
C THR A 373 10.32 4.01 32.53
N ASP A 374 11.64 3.77 32.52
CA ASP A 374 12.57 4.38 33.45
C ASP A 374 12.92 5.81 32.99
N SER A 375 12.72 6.80 33.87
CA SER A 375 12.91 8.21 33.52
C SER A 375 14.36 8.55 33.18
N ASP A 376 15.34 7.97 33.88
CA ASP A 376 16.76 8.26 33.66
C ASP A 376 17.22 7.64 32.33
N TYR A 377 16.86 6.39 32.06
CA TYR A 377 17.19 5.77 30.78
C TYR A 377 16.47 6.42 29.60
N ASN A 378 15.20 6.79 29.74
CA ASN A 378 14.46 7.48 28.70
C ASN A 378 15.12 8.82 28.33
N GLN A 379 15.51 9.63 29.32
CA GLN A 379 16.22 10.89 29.08
C GLN A 379 17.57 10.66 28.39
N LYS A 380 18.37 9.69 28.88
CA LYS A 380 19.67 9.35 28.27
C LYS A 380 19.53 8.93 26.81
N ILE A 381 18.58 8.04 26.51
CA ILE A 381 18.32 7.57 25.15
C ILE A 381 17.83 8.71 24.26
N THR A 382 16.88 9.51 24.72
CA THR A 382 16.33 10.64 23.96
C THR A 382 17.43 11.64 23.61
N HIS A 383 18.26 12.00 24.58
CA HIS A 383 19.37 12.92 24.37
C HIS A 383 20.44 12.35 23.42
N ALA A 384 20.83 11.09 23.62
CA ALA A 384 21.76 10.41 22.73
C ALA A 384 21.24 10.38 21.29
N PHE A 385 19.95 10.08 21.10
CA PHE A 385 19.33 10.08 19.77
C PHE A 385 19.32 11.46 19.12
N ILE A 386 19.02 12.52 19.89
CA ILE A 386 19.07 13.90 19.41
C ILE A 386 20.48 14.32 18.97
N GLN A 387 21.52 13.80 19.61
CA GLN A 387 22.91 14.03 19.21
C GLN A 387 23.27 13.18 17.98
N ASP A 388 22.91 11.91 17.97
CA ASP A 388 23.26 10.98 16.89
C ASP A 388 22.61 11.36 15.57
N ARG A 389 21.38 11.88 15.58
CA ARG A 389 20.71 12.38 14.36
C ARG A 389 21.42 13.54 13.67
N SER A 390 22.30 14.25 14.38
CA SER A 390 23.09 15.36 13.82
C SER A 390 24.37 14.88 13.13
N LYS A 391 24.70 13.59 13.25
CA LYS A 391 25.91 13.00 12.66
C LYS A 391 25.72 12.72 11.16
N PRO A 392 26.78 12.82 10.34
CA PRO A 392 26.72 12.53 8.90
C PRO A 392 26.22 11.11 8.58
N GLU A 393 26.61 10.12 9.40
CA GLU A 393 26.19 8.72 9.28
C GLU A 393 24.66 8.59 9.30
N PHE A 394 23.98 9.42 10.09
CA PHE A 394 22.52 9.43 10.16
C PHE A 394 21.88 10.07 8.91
N ALA A 395 22.55 11.05 8.30
CA ALA A 395 22.12 11.64 7.05
C ALA A 395 22.26 10.67 5.85
N GLU A 396 23.14 9.66 5.92
CA GLU A 396 23.21 8.61 4.90
C GLU A 396 21.99 7.67 4.92
N PHE A 397 21.32 7.53 6.07
CA PHE A 397 20.07 6.78 6.20
C PHE A 397 18.82 7.56 5.78
N ILE A 398 18.93 8.88 5.59
CA ILE A 398 17.81 9.76 5.26
C ILE A 398 18.06 10.41 3.90
N ALA A 399 17.17 10.17 2.93
CA ALA A 399 17.28 10.86 1.66
C ALA A 399 17.05 12.37 1.85
N PRO A 400 17.87 13.24 1.25
CA PRO A 400 17.68 14.68 1.34
C PRO A 400 16.29 15.04 0.80
N LEU A 401 15.50 15.71 1.63
CA LEU A 401 14.24 16.32 1.23
C LEU A 401 14.52 17.69 0.59
N PRO A 402 13.64 18.20 -0.28
CA PRO A 402 13.75 19.56 -0.78
C PRO A 402 13.83 20.55 0.38
N GLU A 403 14.72 21.54 0.29
CA GLU A 403 14.71 22.66 1.23
C GLU A 403 13.35 23.37 1.15
N SER A 404 12.66 23.46 2.28
CA SER A 404 11.38 24.15 2.36
C SER A 404 11.56 25.59 1.91
N PRO A 405 10.86 26.06 0.88
CA PRO A 405 10.68 27.49 0.77
C PRO A 405 9.72 27.90 1.89
N GLN A 406 10.06 28.96 2.62
CA GLN A 406 9.20 29.52 3.66
C GLN A 406 7.88 29.96 3.01
N TYR A 407 6.85 29.12 3.07
CA TYR A 407 5.54 29.45 2.53
C TYR A 407 4.53 29.61 3.65
N SER A 408 4.00 30.83 3.74
CA SER A 408 2.90 31.22 4.60
C SER A 408 1.67 30.34 4.33
N VAL A 409 1.17 29.73 5.40
CA VAL A 409 -0.03 28.89 5.39
C VAL A 409 -1.24 29.74 4.98
N ALA A 410 -1.77 29.54 3.78
CA ALA A 410 -3.16 29.86 3.51
C ALA A 410 -3.98 28.68 4.06
N ALA A 411 -4.84 28.95 5.04
CA ALA A 411 -5.74 27.96 5.62
C ALA A 411 -6.58 27.26 4.53
N PRO A 412 -6.85 25.95 4.65
CA PRO A 412 -7.81 25.30 3.77
C PRO A 412 -9.18 25.95 3.98
N VAL A 413 -9.80 26.38 2.89
CA VAL A 413 -11.23 26.70 2.86
C VAL A 413 -11.95 25.36 2.98
N ILE A 414 -12.72 25.21 4.07
CA ILE A 414 -13.57 24.06 4.39
C ILE A 414 -14.62 23.84 3.31
#